data_AF-A0A1G1ISS7-F1
#
_entry.id   AF-A0A1G1ISS7-F1
#
_cell.length_a   1.000
_cell.length_b   1.000
_cell.length_c   1.000
_cell.angle_alpha   90.00
_cell.angle_beta   90.00
_cell.angle_gamma   90.00
#
_symmetry.space_group_name_H-M   'P 1'
#
loop_
_entity.id
_entity.type
_entity.pdbx_description
1 polymer ?
#
loop_
_entity_poly.entity_id
_entity_poly.type
_entity_poly.pdbx_seq_one_letter_code
_entity_poly.pdbx_strand_id
1 'polypeptide(L)' 'MLDKIKNFFKEVKIELKKVVFPDREAVIGSTKVVIITVIIMSLFLGLVDISLAKLVNLSLR' A
#
# COMPACT_ATOMS: atom_id res chain seq x y z
N MET A 1 -16.16 24.77 26.07
CA MET A 1 -15.23 24.38 24.98
C MET A 1 -15.01 22.87 24.93
N LEU A 2 -14.77 22.22 26.07
CA LEU A 2 -14.65 20.76 26.20
C LEU A 2 -15.89 19.99 25.73
N ASP A 3 -17.11 20.49 26.00
CA ASP A 3 -18.35 19.84 25.55
C ASP A 3 -18.52 19.84 24.03
N LYS A 4 -18.06 20.90 23.34
CA LYS A 4 -18.06 20.95 21.86
C LYS A 4 -17.16 19.87 21.26
N ILE A 5 -15.99 19.65 21.85
CA ILE A 5 -15.05 18.60 21.42
C ILE A 5 -15.66 17.22 21.65
N LYS A 6 -16.26 16.98 22.83
CA LYS A 6 -16.94 15.71 23.13
C LYS A 6 -18.09 15.41 22.17
N ASN A 7 -18.87 16.43 21.82
CA ASN A 7 -19.96 16.30 20.84
C ASN A 7 -19.42 16.04 19.43
N PHE A 8 -18.34 16.72 19.01
CA PHE A 8 -17.69 16.47 17.72
C PHE A 8 -17.20 15.02 17.58
N PHE A 9 -16.52 14.45 18.58
CA PHE A 9 -16.11 13.04 18.55
C PHE A 9 -17.30 12.07 18.49
N LYS A 10 -18.42 12.42 19.14
CA LYS A 10 -19.65 11.62 19.10
C LYS A 10 -20.25 11.63 17.70
N GLU A 11 -20.31 12.79 17.05
CA GLU A 11 -20.79 12.95 15.67
C GLU A 11 -19.89 12.21 14.67
N VAL A 12 -18.57 12.36 14.77
CA VAL A 12 -17.60 11.64 13.92
C VAL A 12 -17.75 10.14 14.06
N LYS A 13 -17.94 9.61 15.27
CA LYS A 13 -18.17 8.17 15.50
C LYS A 13 -19.48 7.70 14.85
N ILE A 14 -20.51 8.54 14.81
CA ILE A 14 -21.79 8.21 14.15
C ILE A 14 -21.61 8.19 12.63
N GLU A 15 -20.93 9.17 12.06
CA GLU A 15 -20.66 9.21 10.61
C GLU A 15 -19.75 8.06 10.15
N LEU A 16 -18.71 7.74 10.93
CA LEU A 16 -17.82 6.59 10.65
C LEU A 16 -18.57 5.25 10.61
N LYS A 17 -19.67 5.10 11.36
CA LYS A 17 -20.52 3.90 11.31
C LYS A 17 -21.36 3.80 10.04
N LYS A 18 -21.60 4.92 9.34
CA LYS A 18 -22.31 4.92 8.05
C LYS A 18 -21.40 4.57 6.88
N VAL A 19 -20.08 4.53 7.11
CA VAL A 19 -19.11 4.12 6.09
C VAL A 19 -19.27 2.63 5.83
N VAL A 20 -19.52 2.29 4.57
CA VAL A 20 -19.54 0.90 4.11
C VAL A 20 -18.09 0.47 3.93
N PHE A 21 -17.56 -0.24 4.94
CA PHE A 21 -16.24 -0.84 4.85
C PHE A 21 -16.28 -2.07 3.95
N PRO A 22 -15.18 -2.35 3.21
CA PRO A 22 -15.07 -3.55 2.42
C PRO A 22 -15.13 -4.79 3.32
N ASP A 23 -15.70 -5.87 2.78
CA ASP A 23 -15.71 -7.15 3.48
C ASP A 23 -14.28 -7.70 3.66
N ARG A 24 -14.08 -8.51 4.71
CA ARG A 24 -12.76 -9.07 5.06
C ARG A 24 -12.17 -9.86 3.91
N GLU A 25 -12.98 -10.58 3.15
CA GLU A 25 -12.54 -11.36 2.00
C GLU A 25 -12.00 -10.47 0.88
N ALA A 26 -12.66 -9.33 0.61
CA ALA A 26 -12.22 -8.38 -0.41
C ALA A 26 -10.87 -7.72 -0.03
N VAL A 27 -10.67 -7.41 1.25
CA VAL A 27 -9.40 -6.86 1.75
C VAL A 27 -8.27 -7.88 1.64
N ILE A 28 -8.52 -9.14 1.99
CA ILE A 28 -7.52 -10.22 1.88
C ILE A 28 -7.20 -10.48 0.40
N GLY A 29 -8.21 -10.54 -0.46
CA GLY A 29 -8.04 -10.75 -1.90
C GLY A 29 -7.20 -9.66 -2.55
N SER A 30 -7.53 -8.39 -2.31
CA SER A 30 -6.76 -7.25 -2.84
C SER A 30 -5.32 -7.22 -2.31
N THR A 31 -5.12 -7.48 -1.02
CA THR A 31 -3.76 -7.54 -0.43
C THR A 31 -2.91 -8.65 -1.04
N LYS A 32 -3.50 -9.83 -1.29
CA LYS A 32 -2.80 -10.96 -1.92
C LYS A 32 -2.29 -10.62 -3.32
N VAL A 33 -3.13 -9.94 -4.13
CA VAL A 33 -2.74 -9.49 -5.47
C VAL A 33 -1.58 -8.49 -5.38
N VAL A 34 -1.66 -7.52 -4.47
CA VAL A 34 -0.59 -6.53 -4.28
C VAL A 34 0.74 -7.21 -3.92
N ILE A 35 0.73 -8.16 -2.99
CA ILE A 35 1.95 -8.90 -2.59
C ILE A 35 2.58 -9.61 -3.80
N ILE A 36 1.78 -10.31 -4.61
CA ILE A 36 2.27 -11.01 -5.80
C ILE A 36 2.88 -10.01 -6.79
N THR A 37 2.20 -8.90 -7.07
CA THR A 37 2.69 -7.86 -7.98
C THR A 37 4.01 -7.27 -7.51
N VAL A 38 4.14 -6.97 -6.20
CA VAL A 38 5.38 -6.42 -5.62
C VAL A 38 6.54 -7.42 -5.74
N ILE A 39 6.29 -8.71 -5.54
CA ILE A 39 7.32 -9.75 -5.71
C ILE A 39 7.80 -9.78 -7.17
N ILE A 40 6.87 -9.80 -8.13
CA ILE A 40 7.21 -9.82 -9.56
C ILE A 40 8.00 -8.57 -9.96
N MET A 41 7.52 -7.39 -9.54
CA MET A 41 8.19 -6.12 -9.86
C MET A 41 9.58 -6.03 -9.24
N SER A 42 9.75 -6.44 -7.98
CA SER A 42 11.05 -6.37 -7.30
C SER A 42 12.07 -7.32 -7.92
N LEU A 43 11.66 -8.53 -8.33
CA LEU A 43 12.52 -9.45 -9.09
C LEU A 43 12.90 -8.87 -10.45
N PHE A 44 11.94 -8.31 -11.18
CA PHE A 44 12.20 -7.70 -12.49
C PHE A 44 13.19 -6.53 -12.39
N LEU A 45 12.91 -5.56 -11.50
CA LEU A 45 13.78 -4.41 -11.29
C LEU A 45 15.17 -4.86 -10.82
N GLY A 46 15.25 -5.78 -9.86
CA GLY A 46 16.53 -6.31 -9.40
C GLY A 46 17.37 -6.96 -10.51
N LEU A 47 16.74 -7.71 -11.41
CA LEU A 47 17.43 -8.27 -12.59
C LEU A 47 17.92 -7.17 -13.54
N VAL A 48 17.09 -6.17 -13.80
CA VAL A 48 17.43 -5.04 -14.66
C VAL A 48 18.59 -4.22 -14.07
N ASP A 49 18.54 -3.92 -12.78
CA ASP A 49 19.58 -3.17 -12.06
C ASP A 49 20.92 -3.90 -12.09
N ILE A 50 20.93 -5.22 -11.85
CA ILE A 50 22.15 -6.04 -11.93
C ILE A 50 22.70 -6.06 -13.36
N SER A 51 21.82 -6.17 -14.35
CA SER A 51 22.21 -6.22 -15.77
C SER A 51 22.82 -4.89 -16.22
N LEU A 52 22.18 -3.79 -15.86
CA LEU A 52 22.68 -2.43 -16.13
C LEU A 52 23.99 -2.16 -15.39
N ALA A 53 24.09 -2.53 -14.10
CA ALA A 53 25.32 -2.35 -13.32
C ALA A 53 26.51 -3.08 -13.95
N LYS A 54 26.30 -4.31 -14.46
CA LYS A 54 27.34 -5.05 -15.18
C LYS A 54 27.74 -4.38 -16.50
N LEU A 55 26.77 -3.90 -17.29
CA LEU A 55 27.04 -3.20 -18.56
C LEU A 55 27.79 -1.89 -18.36
N VAL A 56 27.40 -1.12 -17.34
CA VAL A 56 28.08 0.13 -16.98
C VAL A 56 29.51 -0.14 -16.51
N ASN A 57 29.71 -1.15 -15.65
CA ASN A 57 31.04 -1.52 -15.19
C ASN A 57 31.95 -2.03 -16.32
N LEU A 58 31.40 -2.73 -17.32
CA LEU A 58 32.13 -3.12 -18.53
C LEU A 58 32.49 -1.90 -19.39
N SER A 59 31.62 -0.89 -19.48
CA SER A 59 31.83 0.30 -20.30
C SER A 59 32.83 1.30 -19.69
N LEU A 60 32.99 1.28 -18.37
CA LEU A 60 33.93 2.14 -17.63
C LEU A 60 35.36 1.56 -17.57
N ARG A 61 35.57 0.37 -18.14
CA ARG A 61 36.82 -0.38 -18.10
C ARG A 61 37.46 -0.43 -19.48
#